data_AF-A0A7R9KJ68-F1
#
_entry.id   AF-A0A7R9KJ68-F1
#
_cell.length_a   1.000
_cell.length_b   1.000
_cell.length_c   1.000
_cell.angle_alpha   90.00
_cell.angle_beta   90.00
_cell.angle_gamma   90.00
#
_symmetry.space_group_name_H-M   'P 1'
#
loop_
_entity.id
_entity.type
_entity.pdbx_description
1 polymer ?
#
loop_
_entity_poly.entity_id
_entity_poly.type
_entity_poly.pdbx_seq_one_letter_code
_entity_poly.pdbx_strand_id
1 'polypeptide(L)'
;PRQTSPARVECFVHSEMYYVEVLLEAPTGHVLDCKVAHQAEALSCPELTEVLQKGDFVEFTKHLEGLSAIYQINADKKNKTKAYLALHALEIDLSSLAELQNHQINDINNLVHKSPVGILEPRKGGHPMRLTYFVPPYDLIDVASKSCLPLNVEVILEKKLGTSATVCIESSSSHRLQHESLINTLKTPEGKNLPQFSALTNLNSTQLPACFVLRLQTPLVTSIDILRKIRADTSIEFNYELIHKRESLIHLIAKQMLEMHLPNLN
;
A
#
# COMPACT_ATOMS: atom_id res chain seq x y z
N PRO A 1 27.61 9.39 -43.53
CA PRO A 1 27.18 9.58 -42.12
C PRO A 1 26.64 8.26 -41.54
N ARG A 2 27.49 7.49 -40.84
CA ARG A 2 27.04 6.34 -40.06
C ARG A 2 26.33 6.88 -38.82
N GLN A 3 25.03 6.65 -38.69
CA GLN A 3 24.32 6.83 -37.42
C GLN A 3 24.91 5.81 -36.44
N THR A 4 25.80 6.25 -35.57
CA THR A 4 26.16 5.49 -34.37
C THR A 4 24.93 5.52 -33.48
N SER A 5 24.34 4.34 -33.22
CA SER A 5 23.34 4.17 -32.17
C SER A 5 23.88 4.78 -30.86
N PRO A 6 23.06 5.55 -30.11
CA PRO A 6 23.52 6.11 -28.85
C PRO A 6 23.98 4.99 -27.91
N ALA A 7 25.11 5.21 -27.24
CA ALA A 7 25.64 4.24 -26.28
C ALA A 7 24.71 4.17 -25.06
N ARG A 8 24.56 2.97 -24.48
CA ARG A 8 23.73 2.77 -23.28
C ARG A 8 24.63 2.58 -22.08
N VAL A 9 24.25 3.19 -20.97
CA VAL A 9 24.94 3.09 -19.68
C VAL A 9 23.96 2.53 -18.67
N GLU A 10 24.40 1.53 -17.90
CA GLU A 10 23.60 0.92 -16.84
C GLU A 10 24.17 1.34 -15.48
N CYS A 11 23.28 1.73 -14.57
CA CYS A 11 23.61 2.09 -13.19
C CYS A 11 22.79 1.24 -12.25
N PHE A 12 23.37 0.87 -11.10
CA PHE A 12 22.72 -0.04 -10.16
C PHE A 12 22.73 0.53 -8.74
N VAL A 13 21.57 0.47 -8.09
CA VAL A 13 21.43 0.68 -6.64
C VAL A 13 21.23 -0.68 -5.99
N HIS A 14 22.18 -1.12 -5.18
CA HIS A 14 22.12 -2.42 -4.53
C HIS A 14 21.70 -2.30 -3.06
N SER A 15 20.83 -3.19 -2.63
CA SER A 15 20.48 -3.46 -1.23
C SER A 15 20.69 -4.95 -0.93
N GLU A 16 20.50 -5.37 0.33
CA GLU A 16 20.65 -6.77 0.75
C GLU A 16 19.63 -7.70 0.05
N MET A 17 18.41 -7.17 -0.15
CA MET A 17 17.23 -7.93 -0.56
C MET A 17 16.68 -7.55 -1.93
N TYR A 18 17.05 -6.38 -2.46
CA TYR A 18 16.61 -5.93 -3.78
C TYR A 18 17.72 -5.13 -4.47
N TYR A 19 17.60 -4.94 -5.78
CA TYR A 19 18.38 -3.96 -6.51
C TYR A 19 17.50 -3.19 -7.50
N VAL A 20 17.96 -1.99 -7.86
CA VAL A 20 17.35 -1.14 -8.89
C VAL A 20 18.36 -0.95 -10.00
N GLU A 21 17.97 -1.26 -11.23
CA GLU A 21 18.76 -1.08 -12.45
C GLU A 21 18.21 0.12 -13.21
N VAL A 22 19.05 1.11 -13.51
CA VAL A 22 18.70 2.31 -14.26
C VAL A 22 19.46 2.30 -15.58
N LEU A 23 18.72 2.28 -16.68
CA LEU A 23 19.24 2.33 -18.03
C LEU A 23 19.24 3.78 -18.52
N LEU A 24 20.40 4.29 -18.91
CA LEU A 24 20.63 5.66 -19.36
C LEU A 24 21.08 5.67 -20.82
N GLU A 25 20.67 6.70 -21.55
CA GLU A 25 21.19 7.03 -22.87
C GLU A 25 22.42 7.95 -22.75
N ALA A 26 23.53 7.60 -23.39
CA ALA A 26 24.71 8.46 -23.49
C ALA A 26 24.75 9.18 -24.86
N PRO A 27 25.10 10.48 -24.90
CA PRO A 27 25.64 11.30 -23.80
C PRO A 27 24.58 12.12 -23.03
N THR A 28 23.29 12.00 -23.37
CA THR A 28 22.22 12.86 -22.84
C THR A 28 21.96 12.65 -21.35
N GLY A 29 22.30 11.47 -20.81
CA GLY A 29 21.94 11.05 -19.46
C GLY A 29 20.44 10.79 -19.30
N HIS A 30 19.69 10.70 -20.40
CA HIS A 30 18.25 10.49 -20.35
C HIS A 30 17.94 9.07 -19.86
N VAL A 31 17.02 8.96 -18.91
CA VAL A 31 16.62 7.68 -18.33
C VAL A 31 15.68 6.97 -19.32
N LEU A 32 16.11 5.80 -19.82
CA LEU A 32 15.37 4.98 -20.76
C LEU A 32 14.43 4.01 -20.05
N ASP A 33 14.90 3.39 -18.99
CA ASP A 33 14.15 2.40 -18.22
C ASP A 33 14.72 2.30 -16.80
N CYS A 34 13.88 1.92 -15.85
CA CYS A 34 14.25 1.64 -14.48
C CYS A 34 13.58 0.33 -14.07
N LYS A 35 14.36 -0.66 -13.67
CA LYS A 35 13.87 -1.98 -13.27
C LYS A 35 14.14 -2.23 -11.80
N VAL A 36 13.23 -2.95 -11.14
CA VAL A 36 13.35 -3.37 -9.75
C VAL A 36 13.36 -4.88 -9.68
N ALA A 37 14.33 -5.43 -8.95
CA ALA A 37 14.43 -6.86 -8.69
C ALA A 37 14.34 -7.13 -7.19
N HIS A 38 13.24 -7.77 -6.77
CA HIS A 38 13.07 -8.31 -5.41
C HIS A 38 13.63 -9.74 -5.27
N GLN A 39 13.85 -10.42 -6.40
CA GLN A 39 14.38 -11.77 -6.51
C GLN A 39 15.39 -11.83 -7.67
N ALA A 40 15.37 -12.88 -8.49
CA ALA A 40 16.33 -13.07 -9.58
C ALA A 40 16.01 -12.27 -10.85
N GLU A 41 14.74 -11.90 -11.07
CA GLU A 41 14.30 -11.18 -12.28
C GLU A 41 13.97 -9.72 -11.97
N ALA A 42 14.50 -8.81 -12.78
CA ALA A 42 14.23 -7.38 -12.71
C ALA A 42 13.04 -7.03 -13.60
N LEU A 43 12.03 -6.38 -13.02
CA LEU A 43 10.83 -5.95 -13.72
C LEU A 43 10.89 -4.44 -13.94
N SER A 44 10.53 -3.99 -15.15
CA SER A 44 10.42 -2.55 -15.46
C SER A 44 9.39 -1.90 -14.54
N CYS A 45 9.77 -0.75 -13.97
CA CYS A 45 8.96 0.07 -13.09
C CYS A 45 8.80 1.45 -13.74
N PRO A 46 7.73 1.64 -14.53
CA PRO A 46 7.46 2.90 -15.23
C PRO A 46 7.44 4.11 -14.29
N GLU A 47 6.97 3.93 -13.05
CA GLU A 47 6.89 5.01 -12.07
C GLU A 47 8.27 5.51 -11.65
N LEU A 48 9.22 4.60 -11.41
CA LEU A 48 10.61 4.98 -11.13
C LEU A 48 11.28 5.60 -12.35
N THR A 49 10.97 5.10 -13.56
CA THR A 49 11.45 5.68 -14.81
C THR A 49 10.98 7.13 -14.94
N GLU A 50 9.69 7.40 -14.74
CA GLU A 50 9.09 8.74 -14.83
C GLU A 50 9.66 9.69 -13.77
N VAL A 51 9.80 9.23 -12.51
CA VAL A 51 10.37 10.00 -11.41
C VAL A 51 11.81 10.43 -11.71
N LEU A 52 12.63 9.51 -12.21
CA LEU A 52 14.02 9.79 -12.58
C LEU A 52 14.11 10.70 -13.82
N GLN A 53 13.24 10.52 -14.82
CA GLN A 53 13.15 11.42 -15.98
C GLN A 53 12.81 12.86 -15.60
N LYS A 54 11.98 13.05 -14.57
CA LYS A 54 11.63 14.37 -14.01
C LYS A 54 12.73 14.94 -13.10
N GLY A 55 13.76 14.17 -12.76
CA GLY A 55 14.79 14.56 -11.79
C GLY A 55 14.26 14.70 -10.35
N ASP A 56 13.13 14.06 -10.03
CA ASP A 56 12.52 14.13 -8.70
C ASP A 56 13.19 13.12 -7.75
N PHE A 57 14.37 13.49 -7.25
CA PHE A 57 15.14 12.63 -6.34
C PHE A 57 14.49 12.50 -4.95
N VAL A 58 13.59 13.41 -4.58
CA VAL A 58 12.84 13.31 -3.32
C VAL A 58 11.86 12.15 -3.42
N GLU A 59 11.10 12.09 -4.51
CA GLU A 59 10.18 10.99 -4.75
C GLU A 59 10.92 9.67 -5.00
N PHE A 60 12.04 9.71 -5.72
CA PHE A 60 12.90 8.52 -5.90
C PHE A 60 13.37 7.95 -4.56
N THR A 61 13.75 8.80 -3.61
CA THR A 61 14.17 8.38 -2.27
C THR A 61 13.02 7.70 -1.53
N LYS A 62 11.78 8.23 -1.60
CA LYS A 62 10.60 7.57 -1.00
C LYS A 62 10.35 6.19 -1.59
N HIS A 63 10.57 6.00 -2.89
CA HIS A 63 10.48 4.67 -3.49
C HIS A 63 11.55 3.73 -2.90
N LEU A 64 12.80 4.15 -2.75
CA LEU A 64 13.85 3.32 -2.15
C LEU A 64 13.56 2.97 -0.68
N GLU A 65 13.03 3.92 0.09
CA GLU A 65 12.59 3.70 1.46
C GLU A 65 11.46 2.68 1.53
N GLY A 66 10.47 2.80 0.65
CA GLY A 66 9.35 1.87 0.56
C GLY A 66 9.76 0.45 0.16
N LEU A 67 10.70 0.31 -0.80
CA LEU A 67 11.30 -0.98 -1.17
C LEU A 67 12.05 -1.60 0.01
N SER A 68 12.80 -0.79 0.76
CA SER A 68 13.52 -1.22 1.95
C SER A 68 12.59 -1.63 3.09
N ALA A 69 11.46 -0.93 3.26
CA ALA A 69 10.50 -1.18 4.34
C ALA A 69 9.91 -2.59 4.31
N ILE A 70 9.72 -3.19 3.12
CA ILE A 70 9.19 -4.56 2.97
C ILE A 70 10.09 -5.59 3.69
N TYR A 71 11.39 -5.31 3.77
CA TYR A 71 12.40 -6.23 4.30
C TYR A 71 12.83 -5.92 5.73
N GLN A 72 12.17 -4.98 6.42
CA GLN A 72 12.39 -4.67 7.85
C GLN A 72 11.76 -5.75 8.77
N ILE A 73 11.97 -7.01 8.40
CA ILE A 73 11.56 -8.17 9.17
C ILE A 73 12.81 -8.75 9.82
N ASN A 74 12.75 -8.96 11.13
CA ASN A 74 13.83 -9.55 11.92
C ASN A 74 13.92 -11.07 11.66
N ALA A 75 14.39 -11.43 10.47
CA ALA A 75 14.52 -12.80 10.01
C ALA A 75 15.69 -12.95 9.02
N ASP A 76 16.06 -14.19 8.72
CA ASP A 76 17.06 -14.51 7.70
C ASP A 76 16.56 -14.17 6.29
N LYS A 77 17.51 -14.09 5.34
CA LYS A 77 17.22 -13.78 3.93
C LYS A 77 16.11 -14.65 3.33
N LYS A 78 16.07 -15.94 3.69
CA LYS A 78 15.07 -16.89 3.20
C LYS A 78 13.65 -16.51 3.67
N ASN A 79 13.48 -16.18 4.95
CA ASN A 79 12.18 -15.75 5.46
C ASN A 79 11.78 -14.36 4.96
N LYS A 80 12.73 -13.43 4.79
CA LYS A 80 12.47 -12.14 4.15
C LYS A 80 11.92 -12.30 2.71
N THR A 81 12.49 -13.20 1.90
CA THR A 81 11.96 -13.51 0.56
C THR A 81 10.56 -14.11 0.61
N LYS A 82 10.30 -15.04 1.54
CA LYS A 82 8.96 -15.61 1.73
C LYS A 82 7.93 -14.58 2.20
N ALA A 83 8.35 -13.64 3.05
CA ALA A 83 7.50 -12.56 3.52
C ALA A 83 7.12 -11.60 2.37
N TYR A 84 8.05 -11.29 1.47
CA TYR A 84 7.72 -10.58 0.23
C TYR A 84 6.67 -11.33 -0.61
N LEU A 85 6.85 -12.64 -0.82
CA LEU A 85 5.87 -13.46 -1.54
C LEU A 85 4.50 -13.48 -0.84
N ALA A 86 4.49 -13.50 0.49
CA ALA A 86 3.27 -13.44 1.27
C ALA A 86 2.53 -12.11 1.11
N LEU A 87 3.26 -10.99 1.18
CA LEU A 87 2.71 -9.66 0.94
C LEU A 87 2.18 -9.54 -0.49
N HIS A 88 2.93 -10.01 -1.48
CA HIS A 88 2.52 -9.99 -2.87
C HIS A 88 1.25 -10.83 -3.12
N ALA A 89 1.16 -12.02 -2.53
CA ALA A 89 -0.04 -12.87 -2.61
C ALA A 89 -1.27 -12.20 -1.98
N LEU A 90 -1.10 -11.48 -0.86
CA LEU A 90 -2.18 -10.69 -0.26
C LEU A 90 -2.59 -9.52 -1.16
N GLU A 91 -1.64 -8.82 -1.78
CA GLU A 91 -1.92 -7.73 -2.72
C GLU A 91 -2.71 -8.23 -3.95
N ILE A 92 -2.41 -9.43 -4.46
CA ILE A 92 -3.20 -10.08 -5.54
C ILE A 92 -4.64 -10.35 -5.08
N ASP A 93 -4.81 -10.87 -3.88
CA ASP A 93 -6.14 -11.14 -3.31
C ASP A 93 -6.95 -9.84 -3.15
N LEU A 94 -6.36 -8.79 -2.58
CA LEU A 94 -7.02 -7.50 -2.40
C LEU A 94 -7.38 -6.85 -3.75
N SER A 95 -6.52 -6.96 -4.75
CA SER A 95 -6.79 -6.47 -6.12
C SER A 95 -7.96 -7.23 -6.76
N SER A 96 -7.99 -8.56 -6.58
CA SER A 96 -9.08 -9.41 -7.05
C SER A 96 -10.42 -9.05 -6.39
N LEU A 97 -10.42 -8.72 -5.08
CA LEU A 97 -11.60 -8.21 -4.39
C LEU A 97 -12.04 -6.84 -4.91
N ALA A 98 -11.09 -5.94 -5.16
CA ALA A 98 -11.36 -4.62 -5.71
C ALA A 98 -12.03 -4.71 -7.09
N GLU A 99 -11.54 -5.59 -7.96
CA GLU A 99 -12.16 -5.85 -9.26
C GLU A 99 -13.61 -6.36 -9.12
N LEU A 100 -13.84 -7.34 -8.23
CA LEU A 100 -15.17 -7.89 -8.00
C LEU A 100 -16.17 -6.85 -7.48
N GLN A 101 -15.78 -6.03 -6.51
CA GLN A 101 -16.67 -4.99 -5.97
C GLN A 101 -16.94 -3.88 -6.99
N ASN A 102 -15.96 -3.54 -7.84
CA ASN A 102 -16.11 -2.50 -8.87
C ASN A 102 -17.16 -2.91 -9.93
N HIS A 103 -17.33 -4.20 -10.17
CA HIS A 103 -18.39 -4.72 -11.04
C HIS A 103 -19.77 -4.78 -10.38
N GLN A 104 -19.84 -4.74 -9.05
CA GLN A 104 -21.08 -4.94 -8.30
C GLN A 104 -21.63 -3.65 -7.67
N ILE A 105 -20.75 -2.69 -7.37
CA ILE A 105 -21.07 -1.47 -6.65
C ILE A 105 -20.89 -0.29 -7.60
N ASN A 106 -22.01 0.22 -8.11
CA ASN A 106 -22.02 1.34 -9.05
C ASN A 106 -22.00 2.71 -8.36
N ASP A 107 -22.38 2.78 -7.08
CA ASP A 107 -22.38 4.03 -6.31
C ASP A 107 -21.06 4.18 -5.57
N ILE A 108 -20.33 5.26 -5.89
CA ILE A 108 -19.03 5.58 -5.30
C ILE A 108 -19.07 5.73 -3.78
N ASN A 109 -20.18 6.23 -3.21
CA ASN A 109 -20.30 6.33 -1.75
C ASN A 109 -20.33 4.94 -1.12
N ASN A 110 -21.10 4.01 -1.70
CA ASN A 110 -21.09 2.62 -1.27
C ASN A 110 -19.75 1.95 -1.55
N LEU A 111 -19.06 2.30 -2.64
CA LEU A 111 -17.74 1.75 -2.97
C LEU A 111 -16.69 2.16 -1.93
N VAL A 112 -16.68 3.41 -1.48
CA VAL A 112 -15.73 3.87 -0.46
C VAL A 112 -16.10 3.33 0.92
N HIS A 113 -17.38 3.42 1.30
CA HIS A 113 -17.79 3.27 2.70
C HIS A 113 -18.42 1.92 3.07
N LYS A 114 -18.82 1.11 2.09
CA LYS A 114 -19.57 -0.14 2.32
C LYS A 114 -19.02 -1.33 1.55
N SER A 115 -17.91 -1.15 0.83
CA SER A 115 -17.25 -2.23 0.12
C SER A 115 -16.20 -2.91 1.02
N PRO A 116 -15.79 -4.15 0.72
CA PRO A 116 -14.79 -4.86 1.51
C PRO A 116 -13.41 -4.18 1.57
N VAL A 117 -12.96 -3.53 0.49
CA VAL A 117 -11.59 -2.99 0.40
C VAL A 117 -11.52 -1.47 0.13
N GLY A 118 -12.65 -0.77 0.04
CA GLY A 118 -12.66 0.65 -0.29
C GLY A 118 -12.12 0.93 -1.69
N ILE A 119 -11.51 2.09 -1.92
CA ILE A 119 -10.80 2.36 -3.17
C ILE A 119 -9.34 1.89 -3.03
N LEU A 120 -8.97 0.91 -3.85
CA LEU A 120 -7.63 0.34 -3.87
C LEU A 120 -6.74 1.07 -4.89
N GLU A 121 -5.57 1.52 -4.44
CA GLU A 121 -4.44 1.88 -5.27
C GLU A 121 -3.37 0.79 -5.16
N PRO A 122 -3.00 0.11 -6.27
CA PRO A 122 -2.01 -0.96 -6.23
C PRO A 122 -0.62 -0.43 -5.87
N ARG A 123 0.27 -1.33 -5.43
CA ARG A 123 1.68 -1.03 -5.21
C ARG A 123 2.31 -0.53 -6.52
N LYS A 124 3.04 0.59 -6.43
CA LYS A 124 3.73 1.21 -7.56
C LYS A 124 5.17 1.51 -7.19
N GLY A 125 6.11 0.73 -7.73
CA GLY A 125 7.50 0.73 -7.26
C GLY A 125 7.59 0.52 -5.76
N GLY A 126 8.16 1.48 -5.03
CA GLY A 126 8.30 1.42 -3.57
C GLY A 126 7.03 1.78 -2.79
N HIS A 127 6.05 2.43 -3.41
CA HIS A 127 4.83 2.85 -2.72
C HIS A 127 3.95 1.66 -2.38
N PRO A 128 3.63 1.43 -1.10
CA PRO A 128 2.77 0.32 -0.71
C PRO A 128 1.36 0.47 -1.27
N MET A 129 0.69 -0.67 -1.46
CA MET A 129 -0.73 -0.70 -1.79
C MET A 129 -1.52 0.12 -0.77
N ARG A 130 -2.43 0.99 -1.25
CA ARG A 130 -3.21 1.89 -0.42
C ARG A 130 -4.70 1.62 -0.56
N LEU A 131 -5.41 1.56 0.56
CA LEU A 131 -6.86 1.35 0.65
C LEU A 131 -7.50 2.61 1.23
N THR A 132 -8.32 3.30 0.44
CA THR A 132 -9.08 4.48 0.89
C THR A 132 -10.45 4.05 1.37
N TYR A 133 -10.70 4.20 2.67
CA TYR A 133 -11.89 3.67 3.34
C TYR A 133 -12.89 4.76 3.76
N PHE A 134 -12.48 6.03 3.68
CA PHE A 134 -13.35 7.14 4.03
C PHE A 134 -12.91 8.40 3.28
N VAL A 135 -13.84 9.14 2.71
CA VAL A 135 -13.59 10.47 2.14
C VAL A 135 -14.48 11.46 2.90
N PRO A 136 -13.92 12.35 3.74
CA PRO A 136 -14.72 13.36 4.40
C PRO A 136 -15.22 14.37 3.37
N PRO A 137 -16.46 14.88 3.49
CA PRO A 137 -17.01 15.86 2.54
C PRO A 137 -16.14 17.12 2.38
N TYR A 138 -15.38 17.48 3.41
CA TYR A 138 -14.50 18.64 3.39
C TYR A 138 -13.34 18.51 2.38
N ASP A 139 -12.84 17.29 2.15
CA ASP A 139 -11.76 17.03 1.17
C ASP A 139 -12.22 17.27 -0.27
N LEU A 140 -13.54 17.27 -0.50
CA LEU A 140 -14.12 17.56 -1.81
C LEU A 140 -14.32 19.06 -2.03
N ILE A 141 -14.12 19.92 -1.04
CA ILE A 141 -14.35 21.36 -1.16
C ILE A 141 -13.05 22.05 -1.54
N ASP A 142 -13.01 22.65 -2.73
CA ASP A 142 -11.95 23.56 -3.12
C ASP A 142 -12.33 25.00 -2.73
N VAL A 143 -11.74 25.46 -1.64
CA VAL A 143 -11.96 26.80 -1.08
C VAL A 143 -11.47 27.91 -2.02
N ALA A 144 -10.42 27.66 -2.81
CA ALA A 144 -9.84 28.65 -3.69
C ALA A 144 -10.72 28.88 -4.93
N SER A 145 -11.19 27.79 -5.54
CA SER A 145 -12.09 27.87 -6.71
C SER A 145 -13.57 28.01 -6.34
N LYS A 146 -13.93 27.92 -5.05
CA LYS A 146 -15.31 27.90 -4.54
C LYS A 146 -16.16 26.83 -5.22
N SER A 147 -15.55 25.68 -5.48
CA SER A 147 -16.19 24.55 -6.17
C SER A 147 -16.05 23.26 -5.37
N CYS A 148 -16.84 22.26 -5.74
CA CYS A 148 -16.72 20.93 -5.18
C CYS A 148 -16.13 19.99 -6.23
N LEU A 149 -15.10 19.26 -5.84
CA LEU A 149 -14.56 18.15 -6.60
C LEU A 149 -15.60 17.02 -6.66
N PRO A 150 -15.77 16.38 -7.83
CA PRO A 150 -16.66 15.24 -7.92
C PRO A 150 -16.09 14.08 -7.13
N LEU A 151 -16.94 13.39 -6.36
CA LEU A 151 -16.57 12.16 -5.70
C LEU A 151 -16.50 11.05 -6.75
N ASN A 152 -15.31 10.75 -7.25
CA ASN A 152 -15.06 9.63 -8.16
C ASN A 152 -13.66 9.04 -7.90
N VAL A 153 -13.43 7.83 -8.41
CA VAL A 153 -12.19 7.07 -8.14
C VAL A 153 -10.95 7.81 -8.63
N GLU A 154 -10.99 8.36 -9.84
CA GLU A 154 -9.86 9.06 -10.47
C GLU A 154 -9.41 10.26 -9.61
N VAL A 155 -10.34 11.14 -9.23
CA VAL A 155 -10.06 12.32 -8.41
C VAL A 155 -9.51 11.94 -7.03
N ILE A 156 -10.05 10.89 -6.41
CA ILE A 156 -9.58 10.40 -5.10
C ILE A 156 -8.13 9.90 -5.22
N LEU A 157 -7.80 9.16 -6.28
CA LEU A 157 -6.46 8.60 -6.50
C LEU A 157 -5.43 9.66 -6.90
N GLU A 158 -5.79 10.61 -7.75
CA GLU A 158 -4.91 11.68 -8.23
C GLU A 158 -4.61 12.71 -7.14
N LYS A 159 -5.64 13.17 -6.43
CA LYS A 159 -5.49 14.20 -5.39
C LYS A 159 -5.22 13.61 -4.00
N LYS A 160 -5.14 12.28 -3.89
CA LYS A 160 -4.90 11.57 -2.62
C LYS A 160 -5.91 11.97 -1.53
N LEU A 161 -7.19 12.06 -1.91
CA LEU A 161 -8.27 12.49 -1.01
C LEU A 161 -8.66 11.38 -0.03
N GLY A 162 -9.17 11.79 1.13
CA GLY A 162 -9.71 10.87 2.12
C GLY A 162 -8.69 10.25 3.06
N THR A 163 -9.23 9.47 3.98
CA THR A 163 -8.46 8.66 4.93
C THR A 163 -8.17 7.30 4.32
N SER A 164 -6.91 6.90 4.44
CA SER A 164 -6.41 5.67 3.84
C SER A 164 -5.47 4.89 4.76
N ALA A 165 -5.31 3.62 4.46
CA ALA A 165 -4.36 2.72 5.08
C ALA A 165 -3.47 2.07 4.03
N THR A 166 -2.21 1.83 4.36
CA THR A 166 -1.30 1.08 3.49
C THR A 166 -1.17 -0.35 3.97
N VAL A 167 -1.12 -1.30 3.02
CA VAL A 167 -0.94 -2.73 3.30
C VAL A 167 0.55 -3.02 3.40
N CYS A 168 0.98 -3.55 4.53
CA CYS A 168 2.39 -3.80 4.85
C CYS A 168 2.57 -5.16 5.52
N ILE A 169 3.83 -5.55 5.69
CA ILE A 169 4.23 -6.71 6.48
C ILE A 169 5.29 -6.27 7.49
N GLU A 170 5.15 -6.71 8.74
CA GLU A 170 6.05 -6.33 9.83
C GLU A 170 6.50 -7.54 10.63
N SER A 171 7.57 -7.38 11.40
CA SER A 171 8.05 -8.40 12.35
C SER A 171 6.98 -8.69 13.41
N SER A 172 6.73 -9.97 13.67
CA SER A 172 5.80 -10.40 14.72
C SER A 172 6.23 -11.73 15.30
N SER A 173 5.44 -12.24 16.24
CA SER A 173 5.44 -13.67 16.55
C SER A 173 5.12 -14.51 15.31
N SER A 174 5.39 -15.80 15.41
CA SER A 174 5.28 -16.72 14.28
C SER A 174 3.82 -16.92 13.85
N HIS A 175 3.49 -16.58 12.60
CA HIS A 175 2.16 -16.71 12.02
C HIS A 175 2.21 -17.48 10.69
N ARG A 176 1.09 -18.13 10.35
CA ARG A 176 0.94 -18.86 9.09
C ARG A 176 0.41 -17.92 8.02
N LEU A 177 1.26 -17.50 7.09
CA LEU A 177 0.91 -16.55 6.03
C LEU A 177 0.84 -17.26 4.67
N GLN A 178 -0.11 -16.85 3.82
CA GLN A 178 -0.21 -17.31 2.44
C GLN A 178 1.05 -16.91 1.65
N HIS A 179 1.41 -17.66 0.61
CA HIS A 179 2.41 -17.25 -0.37
C HIS A 179 1.90 -17.38 -1.81
N GLU A 180 0.62 -17.71 -1.96
CA GLU A 180 -0.16 -17.77 -3.19
C GLU A 180 -1.53 -17.14 -2.92
N SER A 181 -2.21 -16.68 -3.97
CA SER A 181 -3.56 -16.13 -3.88
C SER A 181 -4.53 -17.18 -3.30
N LEU A 182 -5.37 -16.77 -2.34
CA LEU A 182 -6.38 -17.64 -1.74
C LEU A 182 -7.77 -17.43 -2.33
N ILE A 183 -7.95 -16.37 -3.14
CA ILE A 183 -9.26 -15.98 -3.67
C ILE A 183 -9.56 -16.71 -4.97
N ASN A 184 -10.70 -17.40 -4.96
CA ASN A 184 -11.35 -17.94 -6.14
C ASN A 184 -12.66 -17.20 -6.40
N THR A 185 -13.10 -17.14 -7.66
CA THR A 185 -14.39 -16.55 -8.03
C THR A 185 -15.41 -17.65 -8.30
N LEU A 186 -16.48 -17.67 -7.50
CA LEU A 186 -17.61 -18.57 -7.72
C LEU A 186 -18.71 -17.84 -8.49
N LYS A 187 -19.25 -18.48 -9.53
CA LYS A 187 -20.44 -18.00 -10.23
C LYS A 187 -21.68 -18.54 -9.53
N THR A 188 -22.51 -17.66 -8.98
CA THR A 188 -23.81 -18.07 -8.41
C THR A 188 -24.78 -18.46 -9.54
N PRO A 189 -25.83 -19.23 -9.23
CA PRO A 189 -26.89 -19.54 -10.19
C PRO A 189 -27.56 -18.27 -10.77
N GLU A 190 -27.54 -17.15 -10.05
CA GLU A 190 -28.04 -15.85 -10.54
C GLU A 190 -27.01 -15.07 -11.39
N GLY A 191 -25.87 -15.68 -11.73
CA GLY A 191 -24.83 -15.09 -12.58
C GLY A 191 -23.92 -14.08 -11.88
N LYS A 192 -23.96 -13.97 -10.54
CA LYS A 192 -23.08 -13.08 -9.77
C LYS A 192 -21.76 -13.77 -9.42
N ASN A 193 -20.66 -13.05 -9.48
CA ASN A 193 -19.35 -13.54 -9.02
C ASN A 193 -19.19 -13.28 -7.52
N LEU A 194 -19.01 -14.31 -6.71
CA LEU A 194 -18.71 -14.16 -5.28
C LEU A 194 -17.25 -14.58 -5.00
N PRO A 195 -16.52 -13.83 -4.17
CA PRO A 195 -15.20 -14.25 -3.71
C PRO A 195 -15.34 -15.43 -2.75
N GLN A 196 -14.53 -16.46 -2.97
CA GLN A 196 -14.38 -17.60 -2.07
C GLN A 196 -12.92 -17.72 -1.65
N PHE A 197 -12.69 -17.74 -0.34
CA PHE A 197 -11.35 -17.87 0.23
C PHE A 197 -11.03 -19.34 0.51
N SER A 198 -9.89 -19.78 -0.01
CA SER A 198 -9.32 -21.09 0.29
C SER A 198 -8.71 -21.10 1.69
N ALA A 199 -8.83 -22.22 2.40
CA ALA A 199 -8.18 -22.38 3.69
C ALA A 199 -6.64 -22.41 3.55
N LEU A 200 -5.94 -22.00 4.61
CA LEU A 200 -4.49 -22.11 4.69
C LEU A 200 -4.08 -23.59 4.83
N THR A 201 -3.20 -24.04 3.95
CA THR A 201 -2.66 -25.41 3.89
C THR A 201 -1.14 -25.38 3.74
N ASN A 202 -0.46 -26.52 3.91
CA ASN A 202 1.00 -26.60 3.72
C ASN A 202 1.45 -26.32 2.27
N LEU A 203 0.51 -26.26 1.32
CA LEU A 203 0.80 -26.02 -0.10
C LEU A 203 0.74 -24.55 -0.49
N ASN A 204 -0.10 -23.75 0.18
CA ASN A 204 -0.36 -22.34 -0.17
C ASN A 204 0.09 -21.35 0.91
N SER A 205 0.69 -21.83 2.01
CA SER A 205 1.07 -20.99 3.15
C SER A 205 2.29 -21.53 3.89
N THR A 206 3.00 -20.64 4.57
CA THR A 206 4.23 -20.94 5.30
C THR A 206 4.27 -20.21 6.64
N GLN A 207 4.98 -20.78 7.61
CA GLN A 207 5.14 -20.20 8.93
C GLN A 207 6.24 -19.14 8.89
N LEU A 208 5.94 -17.89 9.28
CA LEU A 208 6.84 -16.74 9.23
C LEU A 208 6.78 -15.94 10.54
N PRO A 209 7.91 -15.38 11.02
CA PRO A 209 7.94 -14.44 12.15
C PRO A 209 7.48 -13.04 11.72
N ALA A 210 6.32 -12.96 11.06
CA ALA A 210 5.80 -11.75 10.48
C ALA A 210 4.27 -11.78 10.47
N CYS A 211 3.65 -10.60 10.42
CA CYS A 211 2.21 -10.45 10.23
C CYS A 211 1.91 -9.35 9.21
N PHE A 212 0.74 -9.46 8.58
CA PHE A 212 0.22 -8.36 7.77
C PHE A 212 -0.27 -7.23 8.67
N VAL A 213 0.01 -6.00 8.26
CA VAL A 213 -0.34 -4.78 9.01
C VAL A 213 -1.03 -3.81 8.07
N LEU A 214 -2.14 -3.22 8.54
CA LEU A 214 -2.71 -2.02 7.95
C LEU A 214 -2.14 -0.82 8.69
N ARG A 215 -1.32 -0.03 7.99
CA ARG A 215 -0.74 1.20 8.55
C ARG A 215 -1.60 2.38 8.15
N LEU A 216 -2.23 3.02 9.14
CA LEU A 216 -3.04 4.21 8.91
C LEU A 216 -2.13 5.40 8.58
N GLN A 217 -2.49 6.19 7.57
CA GLN A 217 -1.73 7.37 7.18
C GLN A 217 -1.75 8.46 8.27
N THR A 218 -2.88 8.58 8.97
CA THR A 218 -3.06 9.47 10.12
C THR A 218 -3.43 8.65 11.36
N PRO A 219 -2.88 8.96 12.54
CA PRO A 219 -3.32 8.34 13.78
C PRO A 219 -4.85 8.47 13.95
N LEU A 220 -5.52 7.35 14.23
CA LEU A 220 -6.96 7.34 14.45
C LEU A 220 -7.25 7.42 15.95
N VAL A 221 -7.94 8.49 16.35
CA VAL A 221 -8.47 8.61 17.71
C VAL A 221 -9.56 7.56 17.92
N THR A 222 -9.40 6.73 18.94
CA THR A 222 -10.32 5.62 19.22
C THR A 222 -10.60 5.48 20.71
N SER A 223 -11.75 4.92 21.05
CA SER A 223 -12.09 4.64 22.45
C SER A 223 -11.44 3.33 22.91
N ILE A 224 -11.11 3.28 24.20
CA ILE A 224 -10.54 2.07 24.81
C ILE A 224 -11.53 0.90 24.69
N ASP A 225 -12.84 1.16 24.76
CA ASP A 225 -13.87 0.11 24.64
C ASP A 225 -13.94 -0.46 23.23
N ILE A 226 -13.77 0.37 22.19
CA ILE A 226 -13.64 -0.10 20.81
C ILE A 226 -12.37 -0.95 20.65
N LEU A 227 -11.24 -0.52 21.20
CA LEU A 227 -10.00 -1.31 21.17
C LEU A 227 -10.17 -2.67 21.87
N ARG A 228 -10.80 -2.70 23.04
CA ARG A 228 -11.10 -3.96 23.74
C ARG A 228 -11.98 -4.88 22.90
N LYS A 229 -12.97 -4.32 22.21
CA LYS A 229 -13.85 -5.08 21.31
C LYS A 229 -13.07 -5.64 20.11
N ILE A 230 -12.24 -4.82 19.46
CA ILE A 230 -11.38 -5.28 18.36
C ILE A 230 -10.47 -6.42 18.85
N ARG A 231 -9.88 -6.31 20.04
CA ARG A 231 -9.06 -7.39 20.60
C ARG A 231 -9.87 -8.67 20.82
N ALA A 232 -11.08 -8.54 21.37
CA ALA A 232 -11.94 -9.69 21.61
C ALA A 232 -12.32 -10.40 20.31
N ASP A 233 -12.58 -9.63 19.25
CA ASP A 233 -13.05 -10.16 17.97
C ASP A 233 -11.90 -10.67 17.08
N THR A 234 -10.72 -10.03 17.14
CA THR A 234 -9.59 -10.32 16.22
C THR A 234 -8.41 -11.03 16.88
N SER A 235 -8.38 -11.11 18.21
CA SER A 235 -7.21 -11.56 19.01
C SER A 235 -5.92 -10.75 18.76
N ILE A 236 -6.00 -9.60 18.08
CA ILE A 236 -4.86 -8.71 17.87
C ILE A 236 -4.46 -8.08 19.21
N GLU A 237 -3.18 -8.21 19.56
CA GLU A 237 -2.62 -7.53 20.73
C GLU A 237 -2.35 -6.05 20.43
N PHE A 238 -2.69 -5.18 21.37
CA PHE A 238 -2.40 -3.75 21.29
C PHE A 238 -1.24 -3.40 22.20
N ASN A 239 -0.41 -2.44 21.78
CA ASN A 239 0.62 -1.89 22.66
C ASN A 239 -0.05 -1.17 23.84
N TYR A 240 0.02 -1.76 25.04
CA TYR A 240 -0.58 -1.23 26.25
C TYR A 240 0.01 0.12 26.69
N GLU A 241 1.19 0.50 26.20
CA GLU A 241 1.74 1.84 26.41
C GLU A 241 0.81 2.95 25.87
N LEU A 242 0.02 2.66 24.83
CA LEU A 242 -0.99 3.57 24.30
C LEU A 242 -2.13 3.81 25.30
N ILE A 243 -2.47 2.81 26.12
CA ILE A 243 -3.52 2.92 27.14
C ILE A 243 -3.08 3.85 28.27
N HIS A 244 -1.78 3.88 28.57
CA HIS A 244 -1.20 4.78 29.58
C HIS A 244 -1.16 6.25 29.13
N LYS A 245 -1.24 6.53 27.81
CA LYS A 245 -1.34 7.88 27.23
C LYS A 245 -2.79 8.31 26.95
N ARG A 246 -3.78 7.70 27.61
CA ARG A 246 -5.19 8.05 27.39
C ARG A 246 -5.47 9.50 27.79
N GLU A 247 -6.14 10.22 26.92
CA GLU A 247 -6.62 11.58 27.13
C GLU A 247 -8.14 11.61 26.91
N SER A 248 -8.79 12.72 27.25
CA SER A 248 -10.21 12.87 26.94
C SER A 248 -10.41 12.87 25.42
N LEU A 249 -11.50 12.25 24.94
CA LEU A 249 -11.79 12.18 23.51
C LEU A 249 -11.81 13.56 22.86
N ILE A 250 -12.34 14.57 23.56
CA ILE A 250 -12.37 15.97 23.10
C ILE A 250 -10.95 16.51 22.92
N HIS A 251 -10.04 16.23 23.85
CA HIS A 251 -8.65 16.67 23.74
C HIS A 251 -7.93 16.00 22.56
N LEU A 252 -8.15 14.70 22.37
CA LEU A 252 -7.59 13.95 21.25
C LEU A 252 -8.12 14.45 19.90
N ILE A 253 -9.41 14.75 19.80
CA ILE A 253 -10.02 15.34 18.59
C ILE A 253 -9.41 16.72 18.33
N ALA A 254 -9.31 17.58 19.35
CA ALA A 254 -8.74 18.90 19.20
C ALA A 254 -7.28 18.83 18.73
N LYS A 255 -6.49 17.92 19.30
CA LYS A 255 -5.09 17.69 18.91
C LYS A 255 -4.98 17.20 17.47
N GLN A 256 -5.77 16.19 17.09
CA GLN A 256 -5.79 15.68 15.72
C GLN A 256 -6.18 16.77 14.70
N MET A 257 -7.17 17.61 15.05
CA MET A 257 -7.55 18.75 14.20
C MET A 257 -6.41 19.76 14.06
N LEU A 258 -5.68 20.06 15.13
CA LEU A 258 -4.53 20.97 15.08
C LEU A 258 -3.39 20.41 14.21
N GLU A 259 -3.07 19.13 14.36
CA GLU A 259 -2.02 18.44 13.58
C GLU A 259 -2.36 18.38 12.08
N MET A 260 -3.64 18.20 11.72
CA MET A 260 -4.07 18.24 10.31
C MET A 260 -3.96 19.62 9.66
N HIS A 261 -4.05 20.72 10.43
CA HIS A 261 -4.06 22.09 9.90
C HIS A 261 -2.71 22.82 10.03
N LEU A 262 -1.73 22.25 10.73
CA LEU A 262 -0.37 22.78 10.91
C LEU A 262 0.69 21.69 10.67
N PRO A 263 0.90 21.24 9.42
CA PRO A 263 1.83 20.14 9.14
C PRO A 263 3.32 20.48 9.35
N ASN A 264 3.70 21.74 9.62
CA ASN A 264 5.09 22.20 9.66
C ASN A 264 5.45 23.00 10.93
N LEU A 265 5.40 22.36 12.09
CA LEU A 265 6.17 22.78 13.26
C LEU A 265 6.86 21.56 13.86
N ASN A 266 7.90 21.10 13.19
CA ASN A 266 9.10 20.46 13.75
C ASN A 266 10.19 20.39 12.67
#